data_AF-A0A359LT53-F1
#
_entry.id   AF-A0A359LT53-F1
#
_cell.length_a   1.000
_cell.length_b   1.000
_cell.length_c   1.000
_cell.angle_alpha   90.00
_cell.angle_beta   90.00
_cell.angle_gamma   90.00
#
_symmetry.space_group_name_H-M   'P 1'
#
loop_
_entity.id
_entity.type
_entity.pdbx_description
1 polymer ?
#
loop_
_entity_poly.entity_id
_entity_poly.type
_entity_poly.pdbx_seq_one_letter_code
_entity_poly.pdbx_strand_id
1 'polypeptide(L)'
;MGRMLRYLIAGWLLMTGAMSAVERFDFVELAVNAAATAGNPFTERRITGRFWREGAGAPVEVEGFCDALDGSVYRVRFMPREAGKYRYEVTLDGAAPQRGTFTVTVGKRKGPVRVDAKYPWHFVYEGTGEHYFWNSTTTYALMGWKDDAQIVRILDRLQKHGINRIRAAIVPPRGS
;
A
#
# COMPACT_ATOMS: atom_id res chain seq x y z
N MET A 1 -13.96 12.80 41.53
CA MET A 1 -13.33 13.89 40.74
C MET A 1 -11.95 13.42 40.26
N GLY A 2 -11.89 12.45 39.34
CA GLY A 2 -10.65 11.87 38.84
C GLY A 2 -10.39 12.35 37.42
N ARG A 3 -9.39 13.21 37.25
CA ARG A 3 -8.97 13.79 35.96
C ARG A 3 -8.61 12.66 34.99
N MET A 4 -9.46 12.49 33.97
CA MET A 4 -9.16 11.70 32.78
C MET A 4 -8.11 12.48 31.97
N LEU A 5 -6.84 12.10 32.14
CA LEU A 5 -5.71 12.70 31.44
C LEU A 5 -5.82 12.33 29.95
N ARG A 6 -6.40 13.24 29.16
CA ARG A 6 -6.38 13.18 27.70
C ARG A 6 -4.94 13.46 27.27
N TYR A 7 -4.17 12.41 26.98
CA TYR A 7 -2.90 12.55 26.29
C TYR A 7 -3.17 13.15 24.90
N LEU A 8 -2.83 14.43 24.74
CA LEU A 8 -2.73 15.06 23.42
C LEU A 8 -1.54 14.40 22.71
N ILE A 9 -1.82 13.41 21.87
CA ILE A 9 -0.86 12.89 20.91
C ILE A 9 -0.66 14.00 19.87
N ALA A 10 0.35 14.84 20.07
CA ALA A 10 0.77 15.85 19.11
C ALA A 10 1.55 15.15 17.97
N GLY A 11 0.84 14.38 17.15
CA GLY A 11 1.37 13.78 15.93
C GLY A 11 1.16 14.72 14.75
N TRP A 12 2.22 15.05 14.02
CA TRP A 12 2.12 15.78 12.76
C TRP A 12 2.20 14.79 11.60
N LEU A 13 1.24 14.90 10.66
CA LEU A 13 1.26 14.12 9.43
C LEU A 13 2.40 14.63 8.55
N LEU A 14 3.34 13.76 8.21
CA LEU A 14 4.22 14.01 7.08
C LEU A 14 3.69 13.14 5.94
N MET A 15 3.14 13.78 4.91
CA MET A 15 3.02 13.08 3.63
C MET A 15 4.44 12.89 3.09
N THR A 16 5.01 11.71 3.30
CA THR A 16 6.16 11.24 2.51
C THR A 16 5.64 10.93 1.11
N GLY A 17 5.55 11.98 0.30
CA GLY A 17 4.95 11.96 -1.03
C GLY A 17 4.15 13.23 -1.24
N ALA A 18 4.83 14.34 -1.52
CA ALA A 18 4.23 15.55 -2.06
C ALA A 18 3.70 15.27 -3.48
N MET A 19 2.67 14.45 -3.60
CA MET A 19 1.98 14.21 -4.87
C MET A 19 0.53 14.59 -4.67
N SER A 20 0.25 15.86 -4.97
CA SER A 20 -1.11 16.37 -5.16
C SER A 20 -1.87 15.62 -6.27
N ALA A 21 -1.16 14.80 -7.06
CA ALA A 21 -1.71 13.91 -8.08
C ALA A 21 -1.01 12.54 -8.06
N VAL A 22 -1.78 11.45 -8.19
CA VAL A 22 -1.31 10.05 -8.31
C VAL A 22 -1.98 9.40 -9.52
N GLU A 23 -1.33 8.44 -10.18
CA GLU A 23 -2.01 7.70 -11.26
C GLU A 23 -2.98 6.65 -10.69
N ARG A 24 -4.08 6.42 -11.40
CA ARG A 24 -4.98 5.28 -11.16
C ARG A 24 -4.16 3.98 -11.15
N PHE A 25 -4.43 3.12 -10.18
CA PHE A 25 -3.67 1.89 -9.86
C PHE A 25 -2.21 2.08 -9.42
N ASP A 26 -1.79 3.30 -9.14
CA ASP A 26 -0.69 3.51 -8.20
C ASP A 26 -1.25 3.58 -6.76
N PHE A 27 -0.42 3.90 -5.77
CA PHE A 27 -0.89 4.06 -4.40
C PHE A 27 -0.56 5.44 -3.82
N VAL A 28 -1.42 5.89 -2.91
CA VAL A 28 -1.11 6.98 -1.98
C VAL A 28 -0.66 6.35 -0.67
N GLU A 29 0.41 6.89 -0.10
CA GLU A 29 0.90 6.54 1.22
C GLU A 29 0.80 7.74 2.15
N LEU A 30 0.14 7.56 3.29
CA LEU A 30 0.01 8.56 4.33
C LEU A 30 0.79 8.09 5.55
N ALA A 31 1.72 8.91 6.03
CA ALA A 31 2.53 8.61 7.21
C ALA A 31 2.19 9.55 8.37
N VAL A 32 1.80 8.96 9.50
CA VAL A 32 1.52 9.66 10.76
C VAL A 32 2.69 9.42 11.69
N ASN A 33 3.33 10.51 12.12
CA ASN A 33 4.30 10.43 13.20
C ASN A 33 3.55 10.47 14.53
N ALA A 34 3.94 9.58 15.43
CA ALA A 34 3.40 9.51 16.79
C ALA A 34 4.54 9.61 17.79
N ALA A 35 4.22 10.08 18.99
CA ALA A 35 5.14 9.92 20.11
C ALA A 35 5.34 8.41 20.38
N ALA A 36 6.56 8.05 20.77
CA ALA A 36 6.85 6.72 21.27
C ALA A 36 5.93 6.42 22.46
N THR A 37 5.40 5.20 22.49
CA THR A 37 4.47 4.74 23.52
C THR A 37 5.00 3.48 24.18
N ALA A 38 4.69 3.30 25.47
CA ALA A 38 4.89 2.02 26.12
C ALA A 38 3.98 0.95 25.49
N GLY A 39 4.45 -0.30 25.45
CA GLY A 39 3.71 -1.42 24.85
C GLY A 39 4.21 -1.81 23.46
N ASN A 40 3.51 -2.74 22.81
CA ASN A 40 3.88 -3.23 21.48
C ASN A 40 3.19 -2.41 20.37
N PRO A 41 3.92 -1.55 19.64
CA PRO A 41 3.33 -0.65 18.64
C PRO A 41 2.74 -1.39 17.42
N PHE A 42 3.11 -2.66 17.19
CA PHE A 42 2.62 -3.46 16.07
C PHE A 42 1.26 -4.10 16.31
N THR A 43 0.86 -4.26 17.57
CA THR A 43 -0.35 -5.00 17.95
C THR A 43 -1.32 -4.20 18.83
N GLU A 44 -0.82 -3.22 19.57
CA GLU A 44 -1.61 -2.49 20.57
C GLU A 44 -2.06 -1.11 20.08
N ARG A 45 -1.60 -0.69 18.90
CA ARG A 45 -1.95 0.59 18.29
C ARG A 45 -2.55 0.35 16.91
N ARG A 46 -3.52 1.18 16.53
CA ARG A 46 -4.29 0.99 15.31
C ARG A 46 -4.41 2.29 14.54
N ILE A 47 -3.93 2.26 13.31
CA ILE A 47 -4.15 3.33 12.33
C ILE A 47 -5.14 2.86 11.26
N THR A 48 -6.10 3.72 10.94
CA THR A 48 -7.07 3.48 9.87
C THR A 48 -7.13 4.69 8.95
N GLY A 49 -7.39 4.44 7.66
CA GLY A 49 -7.65 5.47 6.68
C GLY A 49 -8.98 5.24 5.97
N ARG A 50 -9.67 6.34 5.66
CA ARG A 50 -10.93 6.37 4.93
C ARG A 50 -10.71 7.22 3.68
N PHE A 51 -11.03 6.69 2.51
CA PHE A 51 -10.77 7.33 1.23
C PHE A 51 -12.02 7.34 0.36
N TRP A 52 -12.35 8.48 -0.25
CA TRP A 52 -13.50 8.57 -1.15
C TRP A 52 -13.25 9.61 -2.24
N ARG A 53 -13.77 9.34 -3.44
CA ARG A 53 -13.81 10.32 -4.51
C ARG A 53 -14.90 11.36 -4.20
N GLU A 54 -14.67 12.62 -4.52
CA GLU A 54 -15.69 13.66 -4.43
C GLU A 54 -16.92 13.28 -5.28
N GLY A 55 -18.11 13.40 -4.69
CA GLY A 55 -19.37 13.02 -5.33
C GLY A 55 -19.59 11.50 -5.47
N ALA A 56 -18.69 10.65 -4.96
CA ALA A 56 -18.93 9.22 -4.87
C ALA A 56 -19.71 8.85 -3.59
N GLY A 57 -20.09 7.57 -3.51
CA GLY A 57 -20.82 7.00 -2.38
C GLY A 57 -19.97 6.77 -1.14
N ALA A 58 -20.11 5.60 -0.51
CA ALA A 58 -19.46 5.30 0.76
C ALA A 58 -17.91 5.32 0.66
N PRO A 59 -17.22 5.75 1.74
CA PRO A 59 -15.77 5.70 1.79
C PRO A 59 -15.24 4.28 1.84
N VAL A 60 -14.05 4.08 1.25
CA VAL A 60 -13.28 2.85 1.39
C VAL A 60 -12.42 2.95 2.64
N GLU A 61 -12.62 2.01 3.55
CA GLU A 61 -11.82 1.86 4.77
C GLU A 61 -10.63 0.93 4.53
N VAL A 62 -9.45 1.36 4.97
CA VAL A 62 -8.22 0.58 4.90
C VAL A 62 -7.49 0.64 6.24
N GLU A 63 -6.93 -0.49 6.64
CA GLU A 63 -6.06 -0.57 7.80
C GLU A 63 -4.63 -0.21 7.40
N GLY A 64 -3.94 0.50 8.28
CA GLY A 64 -2.52 0.75 8.14
C GLY A 64 -1.68 -0.15 9.04
N PHE A 65 -0.41 0.19 9.18
CA PHE A 65 0.58 -0.59 9.93
C PHE A 65 1.60 0.33 10.60
N CYS A 66 2.25 -0.17 11.67
CA CYS A 66 3.43 0.47 12.25
C CYS A 66 4.66 0.18 11.36
N ASP A 67 5.43 1.21 11.02
CA ASP A 67 6.61 1.13 10.16
C ASP A 67 7.90 1.54 10.90
N ALA A 68 7.87 1.56 12.23
CA ALA A 68 9.03 1.85 13.07
C ALA A 68 9.04 0.97 14.33
N LEU A 69 10.21 0.46 14.70
CA LEU A 69 10.37 -0.42 15.89
C LEU A 69 9.96 0.27 17.19
N ASP A 70 10.17 1.58 17.29
CA ASP A 70 9.83 2.41 18.44
C ASP A 70 8.38 2.94 18.41
N GLY A 71 7.60 2.57 17.38
CA GLY A 71 6.23 3.04 17.22
C GLY A 71 6.11 4.51 16.85
N SER A 72 7.16 5.12 16.30
CA SER A 72 7.16 6.54 15.92
C SER A 72 6.47 6.82 14.59
N VAL A 73 6.34 5.82 13.70
CA VAL A 73 5.78 6.00 12.35
C VAL A 73 4.71 4.95 12.06
N TYR A 74 3.53 5.41 11.66
CA TYR A 74 2.44 4.58 11.17
C TYR A 74 2.09 4.97 9.74
N ARG A 75 1.74 3.99 8.90
CA ARG A 75 1.42 4.22 7.49
C ARG A 75 0.09 3.61 7.09
N VAL A 76 -0.60 4.30 6.19
CA VAL A 76 -1.78 3.78 5.47
C VAL A 76 -1.50 3.86 3.98
N ARG A 77 -1.80 2.79 3.24
CA ARG A 77 -1.68 2.74 1.77
C ARG A 77 -3.04 2.51 1.13
N PHE A 78 -3.35 3.30 0.10
CA PHE A 78 -4.59 3.19 -0.66
C PHE A 78 -4.33 3.23 -2.17
N MET A 79 -4.87 2.27 -2.92
CA MET A 79 -4.78 2.21 -4.38
C MET A 79 -6.09 2.68 -5.02
N PRO A 80 -6.17 3.92 -5.55
CA PRO A 80 -7.37 4.38 -6.25
C PRO A 80 -7.57 3.65 -7.58
N ARG A 81 -8.83 3.25 -7.85
CA ARG A 81 -9.24 2.53 -9.06
C ARG A 81 -9.95 3.41 -10.10
N GLU A 82 -10.27 4.65 -9.74
CA GLU A 82 -10.95 5.62 -10.61
C GLU A 82 -10.24 6.97 -10.55
N ALA A 83 -10.24 7.71 -11.66
CA ALA A 83 -9.68 9.06 -11.71
C ALA A 83 -10.64 10.08 -11.04
N GLY A 84 -10.09 11.21 -10.60
CA GLY A 84 -10.86 12.31 -10.00
C GLY A 84 -10.25 12.86 -8.73
N LYS A 85 -10.94 13.79 -8.08
CA LYS A 85 -10.53 14.35 -6.80
C LYS A 85 -10.96 13.44 -5.66
N TYR A 86 -10.05 13.15 -4.75
CA TYR A 86 -10.27 12.31 -3.57
C TYR A 86 -10.07 13.12 -2.29
N ARG A 87 -10.80 12.71 -1.26
CA ARG A 87 -10.62 13.13 0.12
C ARG A 87 -10.20 11.93 0.95
N TYR A 88 -9.48 12.21 2.03
CA TYR A 88 -9.13 11.20 3.01
C TYR A 88 -9.30 11.70 4.44
N GLU A 89 -9.50 10.74 5.34
CA GLU A 89 -9.41 10.86 6.78
C GLU A 89 -8.48 9.75 7.29
N VAL A 90 -7.48 10.09 8.11
CA VAL A 90 -6.61 9.13 8.79
C VAL A 90 -6.70 9.32 10.29
N THR A 91 -6.85 8.21 11.00
CA THR A 91 -7.02 8.18 12.44
C THR A 91 -6.05 7.18 13.06
N LEU A 92 -5.30 7.61 14.07
CA LEU A 92 -4.48 6.76 14.92
C LEU A 92 -5.14 6.67 16.31
N ASP A 93 -5.41 5.46 16.79
CA ASP A 93 -5.97 5.17 18.11
C ASP A 93 -7.28 5.92 18.43
N GLY A 94 -8.11 6.17 17.42
CA GLY A 94 -9.37 6.91 17.59
C GLY A 94 -9.21 8.41 17.88
N ALA A 95 -8.00 8.96 17.73
CA ALA A 95 -7.75 10.40 17.86
C ALA A 95 -8.51 11.22 16.80
N ALA A 96 -8.42 12.54 16.91
CA ALA A 96 -9.02 13.43 15.91
C ALA A 96 -8.46 13.11 14.50
N PRO A 97 -9.32 12.91 13.49
CA PRO A 97 -8.87 12.49 12.17
C PRO A 97 -8.09 13.61 11.47
N GLN A 98 -6.96 13.25 10.87
CA GLN A 98 -6.22 14.10 9.96
C GLN A 98 -6.82 13.98 8.56
N ARG A 99 -7.08 15.13 7.93
CA ARG A 99 -7.82 15.20 6.66
C ARG A 99 -6.97 15.82 5.57
N GLY A 100 -7.26 15.43 4.34
CA GLY A 100 -6.69 16.08 3.17
C GLY A 100 -7.32 15.61 1.88
N THR A 101 -6.71 16.03 0.78
CA THR A 101 -7.18 15.76 -0.57
C THR A 101 -6.03 15.43 -1.50
N PHE A 102 -6.30 14.62 -2.51
CA PHE A 102 -5.37 14.36 -3.60
C PHE A 102 -6.15 14.14 -4.90
N THR A 103 -5.47 14.27 -6.04
CA THR A 103 -6.07 14.03 -7.35
C THR A 103 -5.59 12.70 -7.90
N VAL A 104 -6.46 11.95 -8.56
CA VAL A 104 -6.12 10.73 -9.28
C VAL A 104 -6.24 11.00 -10.78
N THR A 105 -5.16 10.79 -11.51
CA THR A 105 -5.15 10.89 -12.98
C THR A 105 -5.42 9.51 -13.59
N VAL A 106 -5.89 9.46 -14.84
CA VAL A 106 -6.20 8.18 -15.52
C VAL A 106 -4.98 7.27 -15.63
N GLY A 107 -3.79 7.86 -15.82
CA GLY A 107 -2.50 7.16 -15.92
C GLY A 107 -2.42 6.19 -17.11
N LYS A 108 -1.30 5.48 -17.21
CA LYS A 108 -1.12 4.36 -18.16
C LYS A 108 -0.85 3.03 -17.47
N ARG A 109 -1.01 2.98 -16.15
CA ARG A 109 -0.80 1.77 -15.35
C ARG A 109 -1.82 0.70 -15.74
N LYS A 110 -1.30 -0.51 -15.97
CA LYS A 110 -2.11 -1.68 -16.33
C LYS A 110 -3.07 -2.10 -15.21
N GLY A 111 -2.75 -1.77 -13.96
CA GLY A 111 -3.55 -2.16 -12.82
C GLY A 111 -3.47 -3.66 -12.49
N PRO A 112 -4.30 -4.13 -11.55
CA PRO A 112 -4.28 -5.52 -11.13
C PRO A 112 -4.76 -6.46 -12.23
N VAL A 113 -4.26 -7.69 -12.20
CA VAL A 113 -4.74 -8.77 -13.08
C VAL A 113 -6.10 -9.27 -12.58
N ARG A 114 -7.06 -9.43 -13.49
CA ARG A 114 -8.42 -9.92 -13.24
C ARG A 114 -8.77 -11.06 -14.19
N VAL A 115 -9.76 -11.88 -13.81
CA VAL A 115 -10.39 -12.82 -14.73
C VAL A 115 -11.08 -12.03 -15.84
N ASP A 116 -10.90 -12.46 -17.08
CA ASP A 116 -11.59 -11.86 -18.22
C ASP A 116 -13.07 -12.26 -18.21
N ALA A 117 -13.97 -11.26 -18.14
CA ALA A 117 -15.40 -11.49 -18.10
C ALA A 117 -15.96 -12.09 -19.41
N LYS A 118 -15.33 -11.81 -20.56
CA LYS A 118 -15.72 -12.35 -21.87
C LYS A 118 -15.14 -13.75 -22.09
N TYR A 119 -13.97 -14.02 -21.53
CA TYR A 119 -13.28 -15.30 -21.63
C TYR A 119 -12.83 -15.80 -20.25
N PRO A 120 -13.71 -16.43 -19.43
CA PRO A 120 -13.44 -16.75 -18.02
C PRO A 120 -12.21 -17.62 -17.72
N TRP A 121 -11.62 -18.23 -18.75
CA TRP A 121 -10.38 -19.02 -18.69
C TRP A 121 -9.10 -18.20 -18.91
N HIS A 122 -9.25 -16.90 -19.14
CA HIS A 122 -8.17 -15.95 -19.44
C HIS A 122 -8.14 -14.83 -18.41
N PHE A 123 -7.05 -14.06 -18.46
CA PHE A 123 -6.83 -12.92 -17.58
C PHE A 123 -6.61 -11.65 -18.39
N VAL A 124 -6.99 -10.52 -17.79
CA VAL A 124 -6.76 -9.17 -18.33
C VAL A 124 -6.21 -8.25 -17.26
N TYR A 125 -5.50 -7.22 -17.69
CA TYR A 125 -5.16 -6.09 -16.85
C TYR A 125 -6.38 -5.18 -16.67
N GLU A 126 -6.81 -4.93 -15.43
CA GLU A 126 -8.02 -4.15 -15.13
C GLU A 126 -7.99 -2.74 -15.74
N GLY A 127 -6.80 -2.13 -15.81
CA GLY A 127 -6.66 -0.75 -16.23
C GLY A 127 -6.68 -0.54 -17.74
N THR A 128 -6.17 -1.51 -18.50
CA THR A 128 -6.03 -1.39 -19.96
C THR A 128 -6.93 -2.36 -20.73
N GLY A 129 -7.39 -3.43 -20.10
CA GLY A 129 -8.08 -4.54 -20.76
C GLY A 129 -7.15 -5.46 -21.57
N GLU A 130 -5.84 -5.20 -21.60
CA GLU A 130 -4.88 -6.05 -22.28
C GLU A 130 -4.87 -7.46 -21.68
N HIS A 131 -4.83 -8.49 -22.54
CA HIS A 131 -4.72 -9.88 -22.08
C HIS A 131 -3.41 -10.12 -21.34
N TYR A 132 -3.51 -10.83 -20.22
CA TYR A 132 -2.38 -11.25 -19.41
C TYR A 132 -2.11 -12.74 -19.63
N PHE A 133 -0.99 -13.04 -20.30
CA PHE A 133 -0.52 -14.41 -20.45
C PHE A 133 0.32 -14.82 -19.25
N TRP A 134 0.01 -15.96 -18.64
CA TRP A 134 0.64 -16.38 -17.39
C TRP A 134 2.00 -17.06 -17.62
N ASN A 135 3.09 -16.30 -17.68
CA ASN A 135 4.45 -16.83 -17.82
C ASN A 135 5.24 -16.73 -16.52
N SER A 136 5.16 -17.79 -15.70
CA SER A 136 5.65 -17.78 -14.33
C SER A 136 6.93 -18.60 -14.15
N THR A 137 7.78 -18.17 -13.22
CA THR A 137 8.89 -18.98 -12.68
C THR A 137 8.80 -19.13 -11.16
N THR A 138 9.71 -19.89 -10.57
CA THR A 138 9.80 -20.15 -9.13
C THR A 138 11.20 -19.82 -8.61
N THR A 139 11.29 -18.92 -7.63
CA THR A 139 12.54 -18.54 -6.97
C THR A 139 12.25 -18.31 -5.48
N TYR A 140 12.00 -19.39 -4.73
CA TYR A 140 11.55 -19.29 -3.33
C TYR A 140 12.49 -18.47 -2.45
N ALA A 141 13.80 -18.66 -2.59
CA ALA A 141 14.82 -17.98 -1.78
C ALA A 141 15.21 -16.59 -2.33
N LEU A 142 14.44 -15.99 -3.25
CA LEU A 142 14.79 -14.69 -3.85
C LEU A 142 14.97 -13.59 -2.79
N MET A 143 14.12 -13.58 -1.76
CA MET A 143 14.21 -12.60 -0.66
C MET A 143 15.29 -12.93 0.38
N GLY A 144 16.01 -14.05 0.23
CA GLY A 144 17.10 -14.44 1.13
C GLY A 144 18.46 -13.84 0.75
N TRP A 145 18.58 -13.24 -0.44
CA TRP A 145 19.81 -12.57 -0.87
C TRP A 145 20.07 -11.32 -0.03
N LYS A 146 21.28 -11.20 0.53
CA LYS A 146 21.69 -10.03 1.32
C LYS A 146 22.03 -8.80 0.47
N ASP A 147 22.42 -9.02 -0.78
CA ASP A 147 22.75 -7.97 -1.73
C ASP A 147 21.56 -7.74 -2.67
N ASP A 148 20.87 -6.61 -2.50
CA ASP A 148 19.76 -6.20 -3.35
C ASP A 148 20.13 -6.15 -4.83
N ALA A 149 21.40 -5.86 -5.15
CA ALA A 149 21.84 -5.84 -6.54
C ALA A 149 21.78 -7.23 -7.19
N GLN A 150 21.92 -8.33 -6.42
CA GLN A 150 21.67 -9.69 -6.92
C GLN A 150 20.19 -9.89 -7.25
N ILE A 151 19.29 -9.45 -6.37
CA ILE A 151 17.84 -9.55 -6.58
C ILE A 151 17.46 -8.83 -7.88
N VAL A 152 17.92 -7.58 -8.05
CA VAL A 152 17.67 -6.79 -9.26
C VAL A 152 18.22 -7.49 -10.51
N ARG A 153 19.46 -8.01 -10.49
CA ARG A 153 20.03 -8.75 -11.62
C ARG A 153 19.22 -9.98 -12.01
N ILE A 154 18.70 -10.72 -11.02
CA ILE A 154 17.82 -11.88 -11.25
C ILE A 154 16.52 -11.42 -11.91
N LEU A 155 15.89 -10.36 -11.39
CA LEU A 155 14.66 -9.81 -11.95
C LEU A 155 14.85 -9.35 -13.41
N ASP A 156 15.92 -8.62 -13.71
CA ASP A 156 16.25 -8.16 -15.06
C ASP A 156 16.45 -9.32 -16.03
N ARG A 157 17.13 -10.39 -15.59
CA ARG A 157 17.32 -11.60 -16.39
C ARG A 157 15.98 -12.29 -16.66
N LEU A 158 15.14 -12.46 -15.65
CA LEU A 158 13.84 -13.08 -15.79
C LEU A 158 12.92 -12.29 -16.74
N GLN A 159 12.95 -10.95 -16.64
CA GLN A 159 12.24 -10.07 -17.55
C GLN A 159 12.69 -10.27 -19.01
N LYS A 160 14.00 -10.39 -19.28
CA LYS A 160 14.53 -10.67 -20.63
C LYS A 160 14.05 -12.01 -21.21
N HIS A 161 13.68 -12.96 -20.36
CA HIS A 161 13.06 -14.23 -20.77
C HIS A 161 11.52 -14.17 -20.83
N GLY A 162 10.93 -12.97 -20.71
CA GLY A 162 9.49 -12.77 -20.77
C GLY A 162 8.73 -13.27 -19.54
N ILE A 163 9.42 -13.55 -18.43
CA ILE A 163 8.78 -13.94 -17.16
C ILE A 163 8.07 -12.72 -16.58
N ASN A 164 6.79 -12.86 -16.27
CA ASN A 164 5.94 -11.78 -15.74
C ASN A 164 5.29 -12.09 -14.39
N ARG A 165 5.55 -13.29 -13.85
CA ARG A 165 5.21 -13.67 -12.48
C ARG A 165 6.33 -14.48 -11.85
N ILE A 166 6.61 -14.20 -10.59
CA ILE A 166 7.55 -14.97 -9.77
C ILE A 166 6.82 -15.50 -8.55
N ARG A 167 7.04 -16.77 -8.22
CA ARG A 167 6.72 -17.32 -6.90
C ARG A 167 7.96 -17.23 -6.01
N ALA A 168 7.88 -16.44 -4.95
CA ALA A 168 8.92 -16.27 -3.94
C ALA A 168 8.33 -16.51 -2.54
N ALA A 169 9.16 -16.95 -1.59
CA ALA A 169 8.76 -17.08 -0.20
C ALA A 169 9.13 -15.80 0.56
N ILE A 170 8.20 -15.26 1.36
CA ILE A 170 8.46 -14.10 2.22
C ILE A 170 9.47 -14.48 3.30
N VAL A 171 9.30 -15.66 3.90
CA VAL A 171 10.29 -16.28 4.77
C VAL A 171 10.93 -17.43 3.99
N PRO A 172 12.22 -17.32 3.62
CA PRO A 172 12.88 -18.38 2.87
C PRO A 172 13.00 -19.66 3.71
N PRO A 173 13.08 -20.85 3.07
CA PRO A 173 13.33 -22.11 3.77
C PRO A 173 14.66 -22.04 4.53
N ARG A 174 14.72 -22.61 5.75
CA ARG A 174 15.98 -22.71 6.49
C ARG A 174 17.01 -23.50 5.68
N GLY A 175 18.18 -22.93 5.44
CA GLY A 175 19.32 -23.61 4.82
C GLY A 175 19.68 -23.19 3.38
N SER A 176 19.11 -22.10 2.86
CA SER A 176 19.53 -21.49 1.57
C SER A 176 20.75 -20.59 1.72
#